data_AF-A9ENH5-F1
#
_entry.id   AF-A9ENH5-F1
#
_cell.length_a   1.000
_cell.length_b   1.000
_cell.length_c   1.000
_cell.angle_alpha   90.00
_cell.angle_beta   90.00
_cell.angle_gamma   90.00
#
_symmetry.space_group_name_H-M   'P 1'
#
loop_
_entity.id
_entity.type
_entity.pdbx_description
1 polymer ?
#
loop_
_entity_poly.entity_id
_entity_poly.type
_entity_poly.pdbx_seq_one_letter_code
_entity_poly.pdbx_strand_id
1 'polypeptide(L)'
;MRISPMLALLAAASLAACVRSPAPAAAPDDFAPSAADVGPWYTSAPDLTAIPPGIEAPEQRAARLQAKAILVDGHSGVPSLLLGGSFAQVSSDDGLMAAEVARIKAAGVTGAFFPIHVGPSAPPSSSRLGGSAARRALDLIEATHRQVERHREALVLVRNAKDMRRAERDGRIAVIMGIEGGHAIENSLPALRSFYRLGVRTMALTHMTTNDWAGSAGGALDAGYVRDRGLSPFGEAVVREMQRIGMLVDVSHGSDSTFQGVMKVAKAPIITSSTMPAAGHRRRNLDDYMLRAIAENGGLVMVNSWALFLDEAYAEQSARFAQKYGAHLKELGEKLPGDTKALREEIEKLRTQDGEKTPPLWRIIDHIDHVVKVAGIEHVALGSVFEGSEALKEGLAGSAGAPNITLELIRRGYSDADILRLLGGNFVRVLEQAEAYAAATETTLSGDGSTQQLSTAELDELPLPTPLSPIPLSPPSTPLLPTSRGRVSWEIVPLPSPPLRTVPRPSKAGAPEPPPSELRLSR
;
A
#
# COMPACT_ATOMS: atom_id res chain seq x y z
N MET A 1 4.76 -7.48 -34.16
CA MET A 1 4.75 -6.86 -32.82
C MET A 1 4.38 -7.92 -31.81
N ARG A 2 5.31 -8.28 -30.91
CA ARG A 2 5.11 -9.32 -29.89
C ARG A 2 4.56 -8.67 -28.64
N ILE A 3 3.24 -8.68 -28.46
CA ILE A 3 2.62 -8.37 -27.17
C ILE A 3 2.76 -9.63 -26.32
N SER A 4 3.37 -9.50 -25.14
CA SER A 4 3.65 -10.64 -24.26
C SER A 4 2.33 -11.25 -23.74
N PRO A 5 2.14 -12.57 -23.79
CA PRO A 5 0.90 -13.27 -23.43
C PRO A 5 0.46 -13.10 -21.96
N MET A 6 1.30 -12.51 -21.12
CA MET A 6 1.01 -12.24 -19.70
C MET A 6 0.33 -10.91 -19.42
N LEU A 7 0.35 -9.94 -20.35
CA LEU A 7 -0.38 -8.68 -20.15
C LEU A 7 -1.90 -8.89 -20.08
N ALA A 8 -2.41 -9.96 -20.73
CA ALA A 8 -3.81 -10.37 -20.65
C ALA A 8 -4.22 -10.86 -19.25
N LEU A 9 -3.28 -11.42 -18.46
CA LEU A 9 -3.53 -11.84 -17.08
C LEU A 9 -3.65 -10.64 -16.11
N LEU A 10 -2.88 -9.57 -16.33
CA LEU A 10 -2.97 -8.34 -15.53
C LEU A 10 -4.27 -7.55 -15.83
N ALA A 11 -4.74 -7.57 -17.07
CA ALA A 11 -6.00 -6.94 -17.46
C ALA A 11 -7.24 -7.65 -16.87
N ALA A 12 -7.19 -8.97 -16.67
CA ALA A 12 -8.30 -9.74 -16.08
C ALA A 12 -8.37 -9.65 -14.54
N ALA A 13 -7.24 -9.36 -13.88
CA ALA A 13 -7.15 -9.23 -12.43
C ALA A 13 -7.58 -7.85 -11.88
N SER A 14 -7.59 -6.81 -12.72
CA SER A 14 -7.79 -5.41 -12.28
C SER A 14 -9.19 -4.84 -12.56
N LEU A 15 -10.18 -5.68 -12.90
CA LEU A 15 -11.48 -5.22 -13.46
C LEU A 15 -12.72 -6.01 -12.99
N ALA A 16 -12.79 -6.43 -11.72
CA ALA A 16 -13.99 -7.10 -11.22
C ALA A 16 -14.65 -6.39 -10.06
N ALA A 17 -15.66 -5.60 -10.40
CA ALA A 17 -16.65 -5.18 -9.43
C ALA A 17 -18.03 -5.07 -10.10
N CYS A 18 -18.90 -6.09 -9.98
CA CYS A 18 -20.37 -5.97 -9.76
C CYS A 18 -21.14 -7.32 -9.80
N VAL A 19 -21.58 -7.80 -8.61
CA VAL A 19 -22.92 -8.34 -8.21
C VAL A 19 -23.52 -9.53 -9.00
N ARG A 20 -24.12 -10.62 -8.47
CA ARG A 20 -24.52 -11.21 -7.16
C ARG A 20 -24.71 -12.73 -7.41
N SER A 21 -24.56 -13.59 -6.39
CA SER A 21 -25.07 -14.99 -6.40
C SER A 21 -25.71 -15.35 -5.05
N PRO A 22 -26.68 -16.30 -5.01
CA PRO A 22 -27.45 -16.63 -3.81
C PRO A 22 -26.73 -17.65 -2.91
N ALA A 23 -27.12 -17.66 -1.64
CA ALA A 23 -26.56 -18.48 -0.55
C ALA A 23 -26.87 -19.99 -0.68
N PRO A 24 -26.00 -20.88 -0.15
CA PRO A 24 -26.40 -22.23 0.22
C PRO A 24 -26.35 -22.50 1.74
N ALA A 25 -27.11 -23.51 2.13
CA ALA A 25 -27.37 -23.98 3.49
C ALA A 25 -26.22 -24.80 4.11
N ALA A 26 -26.25 -24.92 5.44
CA ALA A 26 -25.25 -25.58 6.27
C ALA A 26 -25.19 -27.12 6.11
N ALA A 27 -23.99 -27.67 6.29
CA ALA A 27 -23.72 -29.09 6.61
C ALA A 27 -22.40 -29.21 7.41
N PRO A 28 -22.22 -30.28 8.22
CA PRO A 28 -21.26 -30.33 9.33
C PRO A 28 -19.84 -30.75 8.91
N ASP A 29 -18.88 -30.43 9.79
CA ASP A 29 -17.43 -30.55 9.61
C ASP A 29 -16.89 -31.89 10.17
N ASP A 30 -16.32 -32.72 9.29
CA ASP A 30 -15.74 -34.04 9.60
C ASP A 30 -14.20 -34.09 9.48
N PHE A 31 -13.49 -32.94 9.42
CA PHE A 31 -12.05 -32.93 9.16
C PHE A 31 -11.19 -32.09 10.12
N ALA A 32 -11.40 -32.24 11.43
CA ALA A 32 -10.42 -31.80 12.42
C ALA A 32 -9.19 -32.75 12.48
N PRO A 33 -7.95 -32.29 12.26
CA PRO A 33 -6.75 -33.09 12.50
C PRO A 33 -6.34 -33.14 13.98
N SER A 34 -5.68 -34.23 14.37
CA SER A 34 -5.29 -34.55 15.76
C SER A 34 -3.91 -34.04 16.18
N ALA A 35 -3.69 -34.03 17.50
CA ALA A 35 -2.90 -33.08 18.28
C ALA A 35 -1.42 -33.43 18.58
N ALA A 36 -0.65 -33.99 17.64
CA ALA A 36 0.66 -34.57 18.02
C ALA A 36 1.93 -33.73 17.76
N ASP A 37 1.97 -32.76 16.85
CA ASP A 37 3.27 -32.22 16.38
C ASP A 37 3.46 -30.68 16.43
N VAL A 38 2.67 -29.95 17.23
CA VAL A 38 2.87 -28.50 17.41
C VAL A 38 2.73 -28.09 18.87
N GLY A 39 3.82 -27.67 19.51
CA GLY A 39 3.78 -27.02 20.82
C GLY A 39 4.89 -25.97 20.97
N PRO A 40 4.82 -25.04 21.93
CA PRO A 40 3.64 -24.39 22.50
C PRO A 40 3.79 -22.85 22.44
N TRP A 41 3.04 -22.17 21.58
CA TRP A 41 2.76 -20.72 21.71
C TRP A 41 1.25 -20.43 21.82
N TYR A 42 0.45 -21.45 22.10
CA TYR A 42 -0.93 -21.30 22.52
C TYR A 42 -0.96 -21.18 24.04
N THR A 43 -0.94 -19.96 24.57
CA THR A 43 -1.81 -19.70 25.71
C THR A 43 -3.21 -19.63 25.14
N SER A 44 -4.07 -20.57 25.53
CA SER A 44 -5.47 -20.63 25.13
C SER A 44 -6.13 -19.26 25.21
N ALA A 45 -6.81 -18.85 24.14
CA ALA A 45 -7.80 -17.79 24.21
C ALA A 45 -8.78 -18.15 25.34
N PRO A 46 -9.13 -17.21 26.24
CA PRO A 46 -10.06 -17.49 27.31
C PRO A 46 -11.38 -17.99 26.73
N ASP A 47 -11.89 -19.06 27.32
CA ASP A 47 -13.17 -19.67 27.01
C ASP A 47 -14.27 -18.61 27.15
N LEU A 48 -14.86 -18.20 26.02
CA LEU A 48 -15.95 -17.22 25.96
C LEU A 48 -17.26 -17.89 26.41
N THR A 49 -17.31 -18.31 27.67
CA THR A 49 -18.56 -18.64 28.33
C THR A 49 -19.30 -17.33 28.63
N ALA A 50 -20.48 -17.20 28.00
CA ALA A 50 -21.52 -16.19 28.23
C ALA A 50 -21.02 -14.77 28.55
N ILE A 51 -20.98 -13.93 27.52
CA ILE A 51 -20.79 -12.48 27.64
C ILE A 51 -21.74 -11.95 28.74
N PRO A 52 -21.22 -11.39 29.85
CA PRO A 52 -22.04 -10.80 30.90
C PRO A 52 -22.99 -9.74 30.33
N PRO A 53 -24.23 -9.64 30.82
CA PRO A 53 -25.14 -8.58 30.40
C PRO A 53 -24.50 -7.20 30.66
N GLY A 54 -24.33 -6.42 29.58
CA GLY A 54 -23.65 -5.12 29.60
C GLY A 54 -22.33 -5.06 28.83
N ILE A 55 -21.78 -6.20 28.38
CA ILE A 55 -20.64 -6.23 27.46
C ILE A 55 -21.14 -6.32 26.02
N GLU A 56 -20.76 -5.34 25.20
CA GLU A 56 -21.07 -5.27 23.76
C GLU A 56 -20.50 -6.52 23.04
N ALA A 57 -21.30 -7.19 22.22
CA ALA A 57 -20.82 -8.33 21.44
C ALA A 57 -19.73 -7.89 20.44
N PRO A 58 -18.72 -8.74 20.12
CA PRO A 58 -17.64 -8.37 19.20
C PRO A 58 -18.11 -7.78 17.87
N GLU A 59 -19.21 -8.31 17.31
CA GLU A 59 -19.82 -7.85 16.05
C GLU A 59 -20.46 -6.47 16.20
N GLN A 60 -21.10 -6.20 17.35
CA GLN A 60 -21.66 -4.89 17.67
C GLN A 60 -20.55 -3.85 17.84
N ARG A 61 -19.48 -4.22 18.56
CA ARG A 61 -18.28 -3.40 18.75
C ARG A 61 -17.61 -3.10 17.41
N ALA A 62 -17.51 -4.09 16.52
CA ALA A 62 -16.96 -3.91 15.18
C ALA A 62 -17.80 -2.91 14.37
N ALA A 63 -19.12 -3.07 14.34
CA ALA A 63 -20.01 -2.16 13.62
C ALA A 63 -19.93 -0.72 14.16
N ARG A 64 -19.89 -0.55 15.49
CA ARG A 64 -19.73 0.76 16.14
C ARG A 64 -18.40 1.42 15.79
N LEU A 65 -17.30 0.66 15.82
CA LEU A 65 -15.98 1.18 15.46
C LEU A 65 -15.88 1.52 13.98
N GLN A 66 -16.42 0.67 13.10
CA GLN A 66 -16.51 0.94 11.66
C GLN A 66 -17.26 2.24 11.38
N ALA A 67 -18.40 2.45 12.03
CA ALA A 67 -19.22 3.65 11.87
C ALA A 67 -18.54 4.93 12.39
N LYS A 68 -17.60 4.79 13.33
CA LYS A 68 -16.82 5.91 13.89
C LYS A 68 -15.50 6.14 13.14
N ALA A 69 -15.00 5.15 12.42
CA ALA A 69 -13.69 5.20 11.81
C ALA A 69 -13.69 6.03 10.52
N ILE A 70 -12.59 6.75 10.30
CA ILE A 70 -12.21 7.16 8.95
C ILE A 70 -11.56 5.95 8.27
N LEU A 71 -12.32 4.93 7.86
CA LEU A 71 -11.75 3.82 7.08
C LEU A 71 -11.17 4.31 5.75
N VAL A 72 -9.83 4.34 5.66
CA VAL A 72 -9.05 4.69 4.48
C VAL A 72 -8.49 3.43 3.82
N ASP A 73 -8.85 3.20 2.57
CA ASP A 73 -8.23 2.19 1.73
C ASP A 73 -7.15 2.82 0.82
N GLY A 74 -5.91 2.36 0.95
CA GLY A 74 -4.74 2.88 0.22
C GLY A 74 -4.72 2.56 -1.27
N HIS A 75 -5.58 1.68 -1.75
CA HIS A 75 -5.68 1.37 -3.17
C HIS A 75 -7.07 0.82 -3.53
N SER A 76 -7.78 1.48 -4.44
CA SER A 76 -9.10 1.06 -4.89
C SER A 76 -9.23 1.22 -6.40
N GLY A 77 -9.59 0.21 -7.17
CA GLY A 77 -9.75 0.35 -8.64
C GLY A 77 -11.10 0.89 -9.09
N VAL A 78 -11.74 1.70 -8.25
CA VAL A 78 -12.85 2.58 -8.69
C VAL A 78 -12.47 3.37 -9.95
N PRO A 79 -11.25 3.92 -10.12
CA PRO A 79 -10.86 4.58 -11.37
C PRO A 79 -10.86 3.66 -12.61
N SER A 80 -10.64 2.35 -12.45
CA SER A 80 -10.76 1.38 -13.55
C SER A 80 -12.19 1.31 -14.08
N LEU A 81 -13.19 1.52 -13.20
CA LEU A 81 -14.61 1.65 -13.57
C LEU A 81 -14.93 3.00 -14.24
N LEU A 82 -14.22 4.08 -13.86
CA LEU A 82 -14.35 5.41 -14.49
C LEU A 82 -13.96 5.42 -15.98
N LEU A 83 -13.35 4.34 -16.45
CA LEU A 83 -12.95 4.12 -17.82
C LEU A 83 -13.77 3.04 -18.54
N GLY A 84 -14.86 2.58 -17.93
CA GLY A 84 -15.78 1.61 -18.56
C GLY A 84 -15.10 0.28 -18.87
N GLY A 85 -14.11 -0.10 -18.06
CA GLY A 85 -13.33 -1.31 -18.27
C GLY A 85 -12.27 -1.23 -19.37
N SER A 86 -12.03 -0.06 -19.97
CA SER A 86 -11.05 0.11 -21.05
C SER A 86 -9.94 1.09 -20.67
N PHE A 87 -8.67 0.71 -20.85
CA PHE A 87 -7.55 1.65 -20.71
C PHE A 87 -7.55 2.79 -21.75
N ALA A 88 -8.50 2.81 -22.69
CA ALA A 88 -8.49 3.75 -23.82
C ALA A 88 -9.48 4.93 -23.69
N GLN A 89 -10.58 4.82 -22.93
CA GLN A 89 -11.61 5.87 -22.90
C GLN A 89 -12.19 6.07 -21.51
N VAL A 90 -12.44 7.34 -21.15
CA VAL A 90 -13.22 7.69 -19.94
C VAL A 90 -14.67 7.31 -20.20
N SER A 91 -15.24 6.49 -19.32
CA SER A 91 -16.65 6.13 -19.38
C SER A 91 -17.52 7.26 -18.89
N SER A 92 -18.61 7.50 -19.63
CA SER A 92 -19.70 8.38 -19.21
C SER A 92 -20.84 7.64 -18.50
N ASP A 93 -20.64 6.36 -18.14
CA ASP A 93 -21.66 5.54 -17.47
C ASP A 93 -21.76 5.87 -15.98
N ASP A 94 -22.68 6.78 -15.67
CA ASP A 94 -22.98 7.22 -14.30
C ASP A 94 -23.67 6.12 -13.47
N GLY A 95 -24.28 5.12 -14.09
CA GLY A 95 -24.98 4.03 -13.39
C GLY A 95 -24.00 3.07 -12.69
N LEU A 96 -22.91 2.74 -13.35
CA LEU A 96 -21.83 1.92 -12.77
C LEU A 96 -21.15 2.63 -11.59
N MET A 97 -20.90 3.93 -11.71
CA MET A 97 -20.30 4.72 -10.64
C MET A 97 -21.25 4.82 -9.42
N ALA A 98 -22.54 5.07 -9.64
CA ALA A 98 -23.51 5.13 -8.55
C ALA A 98 -23.60 3.80 -7.77
N ALA A 99 -23.60 2.67 -8.48
CA ALA A 99 -23.59 1.34 -7.86
C ALA A 99 -22.32 1.11 -7.03
N GLU A 100 -21.17 1.56 -7.53
CA GLU A 100 -19.90 1.42 -6.82
C GLU A 100 -19.83 2.28 -5.56
N VAL A 101 -20.24 3.54 -5.66
CA VAL A 101 -20.36 4.45 -4.50
C VAL A 101 -21.27 3.83 -3.44
N ALA A 102 -22.39 3.23 -3.84
CA ALA A 102 -23.28 2.53 -2.90
C ALA A 102 -22.60 1.33 -2.24
N ARG A 103 -21.78 0.56 -2.97
CA ARG A 103 -21.01 -0.57 -2.40
C ARG A 103 -19.95 -0.12 -1.41
N ILE A 104 -19.16 0.90 -1.76
CA ILE A 104 -18.13 1.49 -0.88
C ILE A 104 -18.77 2.01 0.40
N LYS A 105 -19.91 2.70 0.27
CA LYS A 105 -20.67 3.20 1.42
C LYS A 105 -21.22 2.05 2.28
N ALA A 106 -21.74 1.00 1.68
CA ALA A 106 -22.23 -0.19 2.40
C ALA A 106 -21.12 -0.95 3.14
N ALA A 107 -19.88 -0.89 2.63
CA ALA A 107 -18.69 -1.43 3.28
C ALA A 107 -18.18 -0.60 4.47
N GLY A 108 -18.74 0.59 4.70
CA GLY A 108 -18.30 1.52 5.74
C GLY A 108 -16.99 2.23 5.41
N VAL A 109 -16.60 2.27 4.14
CA VAL A 109 -15.41 2.99 3.69
C VAL A 109 -15.72 4.46 3.63
N THR A 110 -14.86 5.26 4.27
CA THR A 110 -15.04 6.71 4.39
C THR A 110 -13.96 7.48 3.66
N GLY A 111 -12.85 6.83 3.30
CA GLY A 111 -11.81 7.36 2.43
C GLY A 111 -11.30 6.27 1.49
N ALA A 112 -11.14 6.61 0.21
CA ALA A 112 -10.65 5.68 -0.80
C ALA A 112 -9.65 6.37 -1.71
N PHE A 113 -8.51 5.70 -1.93
CA PHE A 113 -7.55 6.11 -2.93
C PHE A 113 -8.08 5.80 -4.32
N PHE A 114 -8.13 6.82 -5.17
CA PHE A 114 -8.46 6.72 -6.57
C PHE A 114 -7.11 6.76 -7.33
N PRO A 115 -6.51 5.59 -7.64
CA PRO A 115 -5.28 5.48 -8.40
C PRO A 115 -5.46 6.07 -9.80
N ILE A 116 -4.68 7.09 -10.08
CA ILE A 116 -4.44 7.63 -11.41
C ILE A 116 -3.37 6.72 -12.04
N HIS A 117 -3.81 5.53 -12.46
CA HIS A 117 -2.95 4.53 -13.04
C HIS A 117 -2.59 4.88 -14.50
N VAL A 118 -1.31 5.15 -14.72
CA VAL A 118 -0.74 5.30 -16.05
C VAL A 118 -0.02 4.00 -16.39
N GLY A 119 -0.59 3.22 -17.31
CA GLY A 119 0.06 1.98 -17.76
C GLY A 119 1.49 2.24 -18.25
N PRO A 120 2.37 1.22 -18.29
CA PRO A 120 3.70 1.39 -18.85
C PRO A 120 3.54 1.93 -20.26
N SER A 121 4.15 3.08 -20.53
CA SER A 121 4.12 3.73 -21.83
C SER A 121 4.40 2.67 -22.89
N ALA A 122 3.40 2.32 -23.68
CA ALA A 122 3.71 1.67 -24.95
C ALA A 122 4.73 2.58 -25.64
N PRO A 123 5.74 2.03 -26.34
CA PRO A 123 6.62 2.86 -27.14
C PRO A 123 5.77 3.84 -27.96
N PRO A 124 6.26 5.05 -28.28
CA PRO A 124 5.53 6.02 -29.08
C PRO A 124 5.35 5.47 -30.50
N SER A 125 4.41 4.54 -30.66
CA SER A 125 4.09 3.89 -31.91
C SER A 125 2.63 4.13 -32.18
N SER A 126 2.42 5.13 -33.04
CA SER A 126 1.44 5.06 -34.12
C SER A 126 -0.03 4.86 -33.72
N SER A 127 -0.59 5.76 -32.93
CA SER A 127 -2.00 6.10 -33.14
C SER A 127 -2.13 7.61 -33.29
N ARG A 128 -2.90 8.07 -34.29
CA ARG A 128 -3.27 9.48 -34.47
C ARG A 128 -4.08 10.04 -33.26
N LEU A 129 -4.30 9.24 -32.22
CA LEU A 129 -5.10 9.49 -31.02
C LEU A 129 -4.35 9.14 -29.70
N GLY A 130 -3.08 8.72 -29.75
CA GLY A 130 -2.34 8.19 -28.59
C GLY A 130 -1.60 9.27 -27.83
N GLY A 131 -2.10 9.62 -26.65
CA GLY A 131 -1.49 10.61 -25.75
C GLY A 131 -0.32 10.06 -24.93
N SER A 132 0.43 10.98 -24.32
CA SER A 132 1.53 10.69 -23.41
C SER A 132 1.04 10.18 -22.03
N ALA A 133 1.93 9.69 -21.16
CA ALA A 133 1.57 9.24 -19.81
C ALA A 133 0.96 10.39 -18.98
N ALA A 134 1.49 11.60 -19.14
CA ALA A 134 0.95 12.80 -18.51
C ALA A 134 -0.46 13.10 -19.02
N ARG A 135 -0.71 12.95 -20.34
CA ARG A 135 -2.07 13.14 -20.89
C ARG A 135 -3.06 12.15 -20.29
N ARG A 136 -2.66 10.88 -20.17
CA ARG A 136 -3.49 9.85 -19.55
C ARG A 136 -3.82 10.19 -18.09
N ALA A 137 -2.83 10.65 -17.31
CA ALA A 137 -3.06 11.09 -15.94
C ALA A 137 -4.07 12.25 -15.89
N LEU A 138 -3.97 13.23 -16.79
CA LEU A 138 -4.94 14.34 -16.88
C LEU A 138 -6.36 13.85 -17.19
N ASP A 139 -6.53 12.93 -18.14
CA ASP A 139 -7.86 12.38 -18.49
C ASP A 139 -8.50 11.65 -17.29
N LEU A 140 -7.71 10.91 -16.52
CA LEU A 140 -8.17 10.22 -15.31
C LEU A 140 -8.49 11.17 -14.14
N ILE A 141 -7.67 12.21 -13.97
CA ILE A 141 -7.93 13.26 -12.98
C ILE A 141 -9.25 13.97 -13.32
N GLU A 142 -9.44 14.35 -14.59
CA GLU A 142 -10.67 14.98 -15.07
C GLU A 142 -11.89 14.07 -14.89
N ALA A 143 -11.76 12.78 -15.22
CA ALA A 143 -12.82 11.80 -14.98
C ALA A 143 -13.21 11.74 -13.48
N THR A 144 -12.21 11.75 -12.60
CA THR A 144 -12.41 11.74 -11.15
C THR A 144 -13.14 13.00 -10.68
N HIS A 145 -12.71 14.19 -11.15
CA HIS A 145 -13.42 15.44 -10.86
C HIS A 145 -14.88 15.34 -11.28
N ARG A 146 -15.16 14.98 -12.54
CA ARG A 146 -16.55 14.85 -13.04
C ARG A 146 -17.42 13.97 -12.16
N GLN A 147 -16.90 12.86 -11.64
CA GLN A 147 -17.66 12.00 -10.74
C GLN A 147 -17.88 12.60 -9.36
N VAL A 148 -16.86 13.25 -8.78
CA VAL A 148 -17.04 14.01 -7.54
C VAL A 148 -18.09 15.10 -7.72
N GLU A 149 -18.14 15.75 -8.89
CA GLU A 149 -19.11 16.80 -9.19
C GLU A 149 -20.53 16.30 -9.42
N ARG A 150 -20.69 15.09 -9.97
CA ARG A 150 -21.98 14.43 -10.19
C ARG A 150 -22.56 13.82 -8.93
N HIS A 151 -21.69 13.36 -8.03
CA HIS A 151 -22.06 12.68 -6.79
C HIS A 151 -21.64 13.49 -5.55
N ARG A 152 -21.80 14.82 -5.56
CA ARG A 152 -21.36 15.72 -4.46
C ARG A 152 -22.03 15.40 -3.12
N GLU A 153 -23.20 14.79 -3.15
CA GLU A 153 -23.93 14.28 -1.99
C GLU A 153 -23.25 13.08 -1.32
N ALA A 154 -22.42 12.34 -2.07
CA ALA A 154 -21.75 11.13 -1.59
C ALA A 154 -20.22 11.25 -1.56
N LEU A 155 -19.61 12.11 -2.38
CA LEU A 155 -18.16 12.20 -2.58
C LEU A 155 -17.61 13.57 -2.20
N VAL A 156 -16.39 13.57 -1.65
CA VAL A 156 -15.59 14.78 -1.37
C VAL A 156 -14.18 14.56 -1.88
N LEU A 157 -13.71 15.40 -2.80
CA LEU A 157 -12.31 15.38 -3.20
C LEU A 157 -11.42 15.88 -2.04
N VAL A 158 -10.39 15.11 -1.73
CA VAL A 158 -9.42 15.39 -0.67
C VAL A 158 -8.24 16.16 -1.23
N ARG A 159 -8.10 17.42 -0.81
CA ARG A 159 -6.94 18.28 -1.06
C ARG A 159 -6.14 18.57 0.20
N ASN A 160 -6.59 18.12 1.36
CA ASN A 160 -5.86 18.21 2.62
C ASN A 160 -6.55 17.38 3.71
N ALA A 161 -5.94 17.26 4.89
CA ALA A 161 -6.49 16.58 6.04
C ALA A 161 -7.83 17.17 6.54
N LYS A 162 -8.07 18.48 6.34
CA LYS A 162 -9.38 19.08 6.69
C LYS A 162 -10.49 18.56 5.79
N ASP A 163 -10.19 18.23 4.53
CA ASP A 163 -11.16 17.63 3.63
C ASP A 163 -11.52 16.20 4.05
N MET A 164 -10.55 15.43 4.56
CA MET A 164 -10.82 14.10 5.17
C MET A 164 -11.77 14.21 6.34
N ARG A 165 -11.48 15.09 7.31
CA ARG A 165 -12.33 15.32 8.49
C ARG A 165 -13.71 15.87 8.11
N ARG A 166 -13.79 16.67 7.04
CA ARG A 166 -15.08 17.12 6.49
C ARG A 166 -15.88 15.96 5.91
N ALA A 167 -15.24 15.09 5.12
CA ALA A 167 -15.91 13.94 4.53
C ALA A 167 -16.50 13.02 5.60
N GLU A 168 -15.73 12.71 6.64
CA GLU A 168 -16.16 11.96 7.83
C GLU A 168 -17.40 12.60 8.48
N ARG A 169 -17.30 13.87 8.88
CA ARG A 169 -18.39 14.59 9.55
C ARG A 169 -19.66 14.64 8.70
N ASP A 170 -19.51 14.79 7.39
CA ASP A 170 -20.64 14.92 6.46
C ASP A 170 -21.17 13.54 5.99
N GLY A 171 -20.59 12.42 6.44
CA GLY A 171 -21.01 11.07 6.05
C GLY A 171 -20.76 10.76 4.56
N ARG A 172 -19.73 11.36 3.99
CA ARG A 172 -19.33 11.25 2.57
C ARG A 172 -18.00 10.53 2.42
N ILE A 173 -17.78 9.93 1.26
CA ILE A 173 -16.53 9.25 0.91
C ILE A 173 -15.49 10.30 0.50
N ALA A 174 -14.35 10.28 1.17
CA ALA A 174 -13.19 11.08 0.89
C ALA A 174 -12.41 10.45 -0.28
N VAL A 175 -12.38 11.14 -1.43
CA VAL A 175 -11.69 10.71 -2.64
C VAL A 175 -10.26 11.24 -2.62
N ILE A 176 -9.27 10.35 -2.50
CA ILE A 176 -7.84 10.70 -2.46
C ILE A 176 -7.23 10.34 -3.80
N MET A 177 -6.81 11.32 -4.61
CA MET A 177 -6.14 11.02 -5.88
C MET A 177 -4.67 10.71 -5.66
N GLY A 178 -4.24 9.55 -6.14
CA GLY A 178 -2.85 9.10 -6.08
C GLY A 178 -2.33 8.68 -7.44
N ILE A 179 -1.21 9.24 -7.90
CA ILE A 179 -0.59 8.77 -9.14
C ILE A 179 0.12 7.45 -8.87
N GLU A 180 -0.18 6.43 -9.68
CA GLU A 180 0.52 5.15 -9.61
C GLU A 180 1.52 5.04 -10.76
N GLY A 181 2.77 5.37 -10.47
CA GLY A 181 3.87 5.35 -11.44
C GLY A 181 4.38 6.75 -11.79
N GLY A 182 5.61 7.04 -11.37
CA GLY A 182 6.25 8.34 -11.58
C GLY A 182 6.51 8.71 -13.05
N HIS A 183 6.42 7.77 -13.99
CA HIS A 183 6.50 8.11 -15.42
C HIS A 183 5.36 9.05 -15.87
N ALA A 184 4.28 9.19 -15.08
CA ALA A 184 3.23 10.19 -15.29
C ALA A 184 3.74 11.63 -15.38
N ILE A 185 4.83 11.98 -14.69
CA ILE A 185 5.35 13.36 -14.69
C ILE A 185 6.28 13.63 -15.88
N GLU A 186 6.58 12.63 -16.71
CA GLU A 186 7.40 12.78 -17.93
C GLU A 186 8.69 13.55 -17.66
N ASN A 187 9.36 13.18 -16.58
CA ASN A 187 10.62 13.77 -16.14
C ASN A 187 10.55 15.29 -15.89
N SER A 188 9.42 15.79 -15.38
CA SER A 188 9.14 17.23 -15.23
C SER A 188 8.59 17.60 -13.85
N LEU A 189 9.34 18.40 -13.08
CA LEU A 189 8.84 18.97 -11.81
C LEU A 189 7.65 19.93 -12.00
N PRO A 190 7.58 20.74 -13.08
CA PRO A 190 6.35 21.48 -13.42
C PRO A 190 5.11 20.60 -13.59
N ALA A 191 5.24 19.42 -14.21
CA ALA A 191 4.12 18.47 -14.36
C ALA A 191 3.67 17.93 -12.99
N LEU A 192 4.61 17.53 -12.13
CA LEU A 192 4.33 17.12 -10.75
C LEU A 192 3.50 18.17 -9.99
N ARG A 193 3.92 19.44 -10.02
CA ARG A 193 3.19 20.54 -9.38
C ARG A 193 1.81 20.76 -10.01
N SER A 194 1.68 20.54 -11.31
CA SER A 194 0.40 20.68 -12.00
C SER A 194 -0.59 19.62 -11.53
N PHE A 195 -0.17 18.36 -11.37
CA PHE A 195 -1.01 17.32 -10.77
C PHE A 195 -1.40 17.64 -9.32
N TYR A 196 -0.47 18.17 -8.53
CA TYR A 196 -0.79 18.60 -7.16
C TYR A 196 -1.90 19.66 -7.11
N ARG A 197 -1.85 20.67 -8.00
CA ARG A 197 -2.91 21.69 -8.12
C ARG A 197 -4.26 21.08 -8.46
N LEU A 198 -4.26 20.08 -9.33
CA LEU A 198 -5.47 19.40 -9.74
C LEU A 198 -6.05 18.51 -8.62
N GLY A 199 -5.30 18.28 -7.53
CA GLY A 199 -5.81 17.61 -6.33
C GLY A 199 -5.11 16.28 -6.01
N VAL A 200 -4.07 15.89 -6.76
CA VAL A 200 -3.27 14.71 -6.43
C VAL A 200 -2.52 14.93 -5.12
N ARG A 201 -2.56 13.95 -4.20
CA ARG A 201 -1.93 14.06 -2.87
C ARG A 201 -0.86 13.03 -2.58
N THR A 202 -0.71 12.05 -3.45
CA THR A 202 0.31 11.01 -3.34
C THR A 202 0.77 10.60 -4.73
N MET A 203 2.01 10.15 -4.84
CA MET A 203 2.53 9.53 -6.05
C MET A 203 3.45 8.37 -5.69
N ALA A 204 3.14 7.18 -6.21
CA ALA A 204 4.06 6.06 -6.23
C ALA A 204 5.19 6.36 -7.22
N LEU A 205 6.44 6.34 -6.74
CA LEU A 205 7.60 6.72 -7.56
C LEU A 205 7.76 5.81 -8.80
N THR A 206 7.36 4.56 -8.68
CA THR A 206 7.34 3.57 -9.76
C THR A 206 6.04 2.76 -9.73
N HIS A 207 5.77 2.04 -10.81
CA HIS A 207 4.80 0.93 -10.82
C HIS A 207 5.61 -0.37 -11.01
N MET A 208 5.10 -1.35 -11.76
CA MET A 208 5.81 -2.58 -12.11
C MET A 208 7.05 -2.38 -13.02
N THR A 209 7.24 -1.18 -13.57
CA THR A 209 8.35 -0.85 -14.47
C THR A 209 9.23 0.25 -13.90
N THR A 210 10.54 0.12 -14.13
CA THR A 210 11.52 1.18 -13.84
C THR A 210 11.33 2.35 -14.80
N ASN A 211 11.41 3.59 -14.30
CA ASN A 211 11.42 4.80 -15.12
C ASN A 211 12.84 5.42 -15.15
N ASP A 212 12.98 6.60 -15.75
CA ASP A 212 14.29 7.22 -15.98
C ASP A 212 15.03 7.61 -14.70
N TRP A 213 14.32 7.75 -13.58
CA TRP A 213 14.85 8.32 -12.33
C TRP A 213 14.59 7.51 -11.05
N ALA A 214 13.81 6.44 -11.12
CA ALA A 214 13.56 5.51 -10.01
C ALA A 214 13.44 4.05 -10.48
N GLY A 215 14.14 3.14 -9.79
CA GLY A 215 14.07 1.69 -9.98
C GLY A 215 12.84 1.05 -9.34
N SER A 216 12.20 0.12 -10.07
CA SER A 216 11.04 -0.66 -9.60
C SER A 216 11.48 -2.00 -9.01
N ALA A 217 10.72 -2.55 -8.07
CA ALA A 217 10.84 -3.93 -7.59
C ALA A 217 10.46 -4.97 -8.67
N GLY A 218 9.78 -4.53 -9.73
CA GLY A 218 9.25 -5.38 -10.80
C GLY A 218 7.95 -6.08 -10.44
N GLY A 219 7.34 -6.72 -11.44
CA GLY A 219 6.25 -7.65 -11.23
C GLY A 219 6.73 -9.08 -11.00
N ALA A 220 5.93 -9.90 -10.30
CA ALA A 220 6.16 -11.34 -10.17
C ALA A 220 6.28 -12.08 -11.52
N LEU A 221 5.88 -11.43 -12.61
CA LEU A 221 5.81 -11.98 -13.97
C LEU A 221 6.76 -11.26 -14.96
N ASP A 222 7.51 -10.24 -14.52
CA ASP A 222 8.41 -9.48 -15.40
C ASP A 222 9.85 -9.98 -15.23
N ALA A 223 10.17 -11.07 -15.92
CA ALA A 223 11.48 -11.72 -15.89
C ALA A 223 12.56 -11.01 -16.74
N GLY A 224 12.34 -9.78 -17.22
CA GLY A 224 13.18 -9.22 -18.29
C GLY A 224 13.78 -7.82 -18.09
N TYR A 225 13.13 -6.90 -17.36
CA TYR A 225 13.46 -5.47 -17.47
C TYR A 225 13.50 -4.69 -16.15
N VAL A 226 13.77 -5.36 -15.03
CA VAL A 226 13.99 -4.64 -13.78
C VAL A 226 15.43 -4.10 -13.76
N ARG A 227 15.61 -2.87 -14.25
CA ARG A 227 16.84 -2.10 -14.01
C ARG A 227 16.82 -1.68 -12.55
N ASP A 228 17.59 -2.32 -11.67
CA ASP A 228 17.79 -1.76 -10.33
C ASP A 228 18.69 -0.52 -10.45
N ARG A 229 18.05 0.63 -10.68
CA ARG A 229 18.68 1.95 -10.88
C ARG A 229 18.82 2.72 -9.57
N GLY A 230 18.06 2.34 -8.54
CA GLY A 230 17.84 3.16 -7.37
C GLY A 230 17.20 4.50 -7.70
N LEU A 231 17.40 5.47 -6.82
CA LEU A 231 16.93 6.84 -6.99
C LEU A 231 18.04 7.71 -7.58
N SER A 232 17.81 8.30 -8.75
CA SER A 232 18.77 9.20 -9.40
C SER A 232 18.80 10.59 -8.74
N PRO A 233 19.78 11.48 -9.06
CA PRO A 233 19.76 12.86 -8.58
C PRO A 233 18.47 13.63 -8.94
N PHE A 234 17.91 13.38 -10.13
CA PHE A 234 16.60 13.92 -10.49
C PHE A 234 15.48 13.31 -9.65
N GLY A 235 15.52 12.00 -9.39
CA GLY A 235 14.60 11.33 -8.48
C GLY A 235 14.64 11.90 -7.05
N GLU A 236 15.83 12.24 -6.55
CA GLU A 236 15.96 12.95 -5.28
C GLU A 236 15.31 14.34 -5.33
N ALA A 237 15.46 15.07 -6.43
CA ALA A 237 14.80 16.36 -6.63
C ALA A 237 13.27 16.21 -6.67
N VAL A 238 12.75 15.14 -7.30
CA VAL A 238 11.32 14.78 -7.27
C VAL A 238 10.85 14.56 -5.84
N VAL A 239 11.56 13.74 -5.04
CA VAL A 239 11.19 13.49 -3.63
C VAL A 239 11.19 14.77 -2.80
N ARG A 240 12.22 15.62 -2.95
CA ARG A 240 12.28 16.91 -2.25
C ARG A 240 11.13 17.82 -2.65
N GLU A 241 10.80 17.90 -3.94
CA GLU A 241 9.71 18.72 -4.44
C GLU A 241 8.35 18.21 -3.95
N MET A 242 8.12 16.90 -3.95
CA MET A 242 6.91 16.30 -3.38
C MET A 242 6.72 16.71 -1.92
N GLN A 243 7.75 16.58 -1.08
CA GLN A 243 7.64 16.97 0.33
C GLN A 243 7.49 18.48 0.51
N ARG A 244 8.18 19.30 -0.30
CA ARG A 244 8.05 20.76 -0.27
C ARG A 244 6.61 21.22 -0.56
N ILE A 245 5.93 20.56 -1.49
CA ILE A 245 4.53 20.89 -1.85
C ILE A 245 3.50 20.15 -0.99
N GLY A 246 3.92 19.29 -0.05
CA GLY A 246 3.02 18.52 0.81
C GLY A 246 2.33 17.36 0.09
N MET A 247 2.95 16.83 -0.97
CA MET A 247 2.56 15.57 -1.60
C MET A 247 3.26 14.40 -0.90
N LEU A 248 2.50 13.38 -0.51
CA LEU A 248 3.04 12.16 0.09
C LEU A 248 3.87 11.38 -0.92
N VAL A 249 5.05 10.95 -0.49
CA VAL A 249 5.95 10.09 -1.25
C VAL A 249 5.55 8.65 -0.97
N ASP A 250 5.09 7.95 -2.00
CA ASP A 250 4.73 6.55 -1.91
C ASP A 250 5.83 5.68 -2.53
N VAL A 251 6.39 4.79 -1.70
CA VAL A 251 7.48 3.88 -2.09
C VAL A 251 6.99 2.48 -2.46
N SER A 252 5.67 2.28 -2.53
CA SER A 252 5.09 1.07 -3.11
C SER A 252 5.63 0.82 -4.52
N HIS A 253 5.89 -0.45 -4.85
CA HIS A 253 6.51 -0.90 -6.10
C HIS A 253 7.97 -0.47 -6.33
N GLY A 254 8.57 0.38 -5.49
CA GLY A 254 9.97 0.76 -5.60
C GLY A 254 10.90 -0.40 -5.27
N SER A 255 12.08 -0.45 -5.89
CA SER A 255 13.12 -1.40 -5.48
C SER A 255 13.73 -1.03 -4.13
N ASP A 256 14.40 -1.97 -3.49
CA ASP A 256 15.12 -1.75 -2.23
C ASP A 256 16.11 -0.58 -2.34
N SER A 257 16.80 -0.44 -3.47
CA SER A 257 17.75 0.65 -3.69
C SER A 257 17.05 2.00 -3.88
N THR A 258 15.88 2.04 -4.50
CA THR A 258 15.01 3.23 -4.58
C THR A 258 14.52 3.61 -3.19
N PHE A 259 14.04 2.65 -2.40
CA PHE A 259 13.64 2.85 -1.01
C PHE A 259 14.78 3.49 -0.20
N GLN A 260 15.97 2.90 -0.25
CA GLN A 260 17.15 3.44 0.43
C GLN A 260 17.50 4.86 -0.03
N GLY A 261 17.38 5.15 -1.34
CA GLY A 261 17.57 6.49 -1.89
C GLY A 261 16.57 7.50 -1.32
N VAL A 262 15.29 7.12 -1.24
CA VAL A 262 14.24 7.95 -0.63
C VAL A 262 14.54 8.22 0.84
N MET A 263 14.89 7.20 1.62
CA MET A 263 15.18 7.35 3.05
C MET A 263 16.35 8.29 3.34
N LYS A 264 17.31 8.43 2.41
CA LYS A 264 18.43 9.38 2.55
C LYS A 264 18.00 10.84 2.41
N VAL A 265 16.98 11.11 1.61
CA VAL A 265 16.59 12.49 1.24
C VAL A 265 15.29 12.95 1.88
N ALA A 266 14.40 12.03 2.25
CA ALA A 266 13.13 12.31 2.88
C ALA A 266 13.32 13.00 4.25
N LYS A 267 12.56 14.08 4.46
CA LYS A 267 12.49 14.87 5.70
C LYS A 267 11.09 14.95 6.28
N ALA A 268 10.07 14.64 5.49
CA ALA A 268 8.70 14.40 5.91
C ALA A 268 8.36 12.89 5.86
N PRO A 269 7.27 12.46 6.52
CA PRO A 269 6.78 11.10 6.47
C PRO A 269 6.53 10.60 5.03
N ILE A 270 6.95 9.37 4.76
CA ILE A 270 6.64 8.62 3.53
C ILE A 270 5.55 7.58 3.80
N ILE A 271 4.95 7.04 2.74
CA ILE A 271 3.98 5.95 2.84
C ILE A 271 4.34 4.77 1.95
N THR A 272 3.74 3.62 2.22
CA THR A 272 3.41 2.64 1.18
C THR A 272 1.91 2.57 1.05
N SER A 273 1.35 2.95 -0.10
CA SER A 273 -0.09 2.82 -0.38
C SER A 273 -0.59 1.37 -0.44
N SER A 274 0.27 0.43 -0.88
CA SER A 274 -0.10 -0.98 -1.00
C SER A 274 1.16 -1.86 -0.96
N THR A 275 1.40 -2.51 0.18
CA THR A 275 2.53 -3.46 0.35
C THR A 275 2.18 -4.56 1.34
N MET A 276 3.03 -5.57 1.46
CA MET A 276 2.98 -6.55 2.55
C MET A 276 4.33 -6.57 3.27
N PRO A 277 4.37 -6.79 4.60
CA PRO A 277 5.59 -7.23 5.24
C PRO A 277 5.98 -8.64 4.76
N ALA A 278 7.26 -8.94 4.75
CA ALA A 278 7.77 -10.22 4.30
C ALA A 278 7.91 -11.22 5.48
N ALA A 279 7.20 -12.35 5.41
CA ALA A 279 7.63 -13.59 6.08
C ALA A 279 8.64 -14.40 5.22
N GLY A 280 9.00 -13.88 4.04
CA GLY A 280 9.97 -14.40 3.07
C GLY A 280 10.21 -13.36 1.97
N HIS A 281 11.43 -13.24 1.45
CA HIS A 281 11.81 -12.15 0.52
C HIS A 281 11.11 -12.26 -0.84
N ARG A 282 9.95 -11.63 -0.98
CA ARG A 282 9.40 -11.23 -2.28
C ARG A 282 9.83 -9.78 -2.54
N ARG A 283 10.39 -9.49 -3.72
CA ARG A 283 10.88 -8.14 -4.09
C ARG A 283 9.86 -7.02 -3.85
N ARG A 284 8.56 -7.35 -3.83
CA ARG A 284 7.46 -6.39 -3.65
C ARG A 284 7.10 -6.11 -2.18
N ASN A 285 7.57 -6.93 -1.25
CA ASN A 285 7.27 -6.87 0.18
C ASN A 285 8.38 -6.14 0.95
N LEU A 286 8.03 -5.54 2.08
CA LEU A 286 8.98 -4.86 2.97
C LEU A 286 9.61 -5.85 3.94
N ASP A 287 10.93 -5.76 4.13
CA ASP A 287 11.59 -6.45 5.23
C ASP A 287 11.52 -5.64 6.55
N ASP A 288 11.91 -6.27 7.65
CA ASP A 288 11.91 -5.67 8.98
C ASP A 288 12.78 -4.40 9.08
N TYR A 289 13.85 -4.29 8.30
CA TYR A 289 14.68 -3.09 8.27
C TYR A 289 13.90 -1.93 7.64
N MET A 290 13.23 -2.16 6.52
CA MET A 290 12.40 -1.15 5.87
C MET A 290 11.22 -0.73 6.75
N LEU A 291 10.57 -1.66 7.44
CA LEU A 291 9.48 -1.35 8.39
C LEU A 291 9.96 -0.41 9.50
N ARG A 292 11.11 -0.70 10.12
CA ARG A 292 11.72 0.18 11.14
C ARG A 292 12.10 1.54 10.56
N ALA A 293 12.68 1.57 9.37
CA ALA A 293 13.08 2.81 8.72
C ALA A 293 11.88 3.72 8.42
N ILE A 294 10.74 3.15 7.97
CA ILE A 294 9.49 3.89 7.79
C ILE A 294 8.98 4.43 9.13
N ALA A 295 9.06 3.64 10.21
CA ALA A 295 8.66 4.08 11.54
C ALA A 295 9.51 5.25 12.04
N GLU A 296 10.84 5.15 11.93
CA GLU A 296 11.78 6.21 12.30
C GLU A 296 11.57 7.51 11.52
N ASN A 297 11.14 7.42 10.25
CA ASN A 297 10.78 8.57 9.43
C ASN A 297 9.41 9.20 9.81
N GLY A 298 8.61 8.54 10.64
CA GLY A 298 7.25 8.97 10.97
C GLY A 298 6.18 8.49 9.97
N GLY A 299 6.56 7.61 9.04
CA GLY A 299 5.78 7.18 7.89
C GLY A 299 4.64 6.20 8.19
N LEU A 300 4.08 5.60 7.14
CA LEU A 300 2.95 4.68 7.23
C LEU A 300 3.10 3.49 6.28
N VAL A 301 2.84 2.29 6.79
CA VAL A 301 2.77 1.05 6.02
C VAL A 301 1.31 0.66 5.84
N MET A 302 0.78 0.80 4.62
CA MET A 302 -0.58 0.36 4.29
C MET A 302 -0.52 -1.09 3.75
N VAL A 303 -1.03 -2.03 4.56
CA VAL A 303 -1.01 -3.47 4.33
C VAL A 303 -2.06 -3.84 3.29
N ASN A 304 -1.65 -4.43 2.17
CA ASN A 304 -2.55 -4.82 1.09
C ASN A 304 -3.29 -6.13 1.41
N SER A 305 -4.14 -6.62 0.50
CA SER A 305 -4.84 -7.91 0.65
C SER A 305 -4.58 -8.86 -0.52
N TRP A 306 -3.54 -8.63 -1.33
CA TRP A 306 -3.37 -9.38 -2.57
C TRP A 306 -2.76 -10.75 -2.26
N ALA A 307 -3.51 -11.81 -2.52
CA ALA A 307 -3.17 -13.17 -2.07
C ALA A 307 -1.75 -13.64 -2.48
N LEU A 308 -1.26 -13.21 -3.64
CA LEU A 308 0.11 -13.52 -4.13
C LEU A 308 1.23 -12.94 -3.26
N PHE A 309 0.97 -11.86 -2.53
CA PHE A 309 1.92 -11.23 -1.62
C PHE A 309 1.63 -11.57 -0.15
N LEU A 310 0.39 -11.96 0.13
CA LEU A 310 -0.10 -12.33 1.45
C LEU A 310 0.39 -13.71 1.91
N ASP A 311 0.35 -14.70 1.02
CA ASP A 311 0.58 -16.09 1.38
C ASP A 311 1.50 -16.81 0.39
N GLU A 312 2.58 -17.38 0.91
CA GLU A 312 3.59 -18.05 0.09
C GLU A 312 3.07 -19.32 -0.57
N ALA A 313 2.25 -20.12 0.14
CA ALA A 313 1.68 -21.34 -0.42
C ALA A 313 0.73 -21.02 -1.58
N TYR A 314 -0.08 -19.96 -1.44
CA TYR A 314 -0.92 -19.46 -2.54
C TYR A 314 -0.09 -18.98 -3.74
N ALA A 315 1.00 -18.25 -3.48
CA ALA A 315 1.88 -17.76 -4.53
C ALA A 315 2.57 -18.91 -5.29
N GLU A 316 3.03 -19.94 -4.60
CA GLU A 316 3.58 -21.14 -5.23
C GLU A 316 2.53 -21.93 -6.03
N GLN A 317 1.31 -22.08 -5.49
CA GLN A 317 0.21 -22.70 -6.21
C GLN A 317 -0.10 -21.93 -7.50
N SER A 318 -0.15 -20.61 -7.42
CA SER A 318 -0.38 -19.74 -8.58
C SER A 318 0.74 -19.85 -9.62
N ALA A 319 2.00 -20.01 -9.21
CA ALA A 319 3.11 -20.24 -10.12
C ALA A 319 2.99 -21.60 -10.85
N ARG A 320 2.61 -22.67 -10.13
CA ARG A 320 2.34 -23.99 -10.72
C ARG A 320 1.16 -23.94 -11.70
N PHE A 321 0.09 -23.23 -11.33
CA PHE A 321 -1.06 -23.01 -12.20
C PHE A 321 -0.66 -22.28 -13.49
N ALA A 322 0.11 -21.20 -13.38
CA ALA A 322 0.61 -20.46 -14.55
C ALA A 322 1.51 -21.32 -15.44
N GLN A 323 2.35 -22.18 -14.87
CA GLN A 323 3.18 -23.12 -15.63
C GLN A 323 2.33 -24.17 -16.36
N LYS A 324 1.30 -24.70 -15.71
CA LYS A 324 0.42 -25.74 -16.25
C LYS A 324 -0.53 -25.23 -17.32
N TYR A 325 -1.15 -24.07 -17.10
CA TYR A 325 -2.23 -23.54 -17.94
C TYR A 325 -1.83 -22.34 -18.80
N GLY A 326 -0.60 -21.80 -18.68
CA GLY A 326 -0.20 -20.53 -19.30
C GLY A 326 -0.46 -20.44 -20.81
N ALA A 327 -0.23 -21.51 -21.56
CA ALA A 327 -0.54 -21.57 -22.99
C ALA A 327 -2.05 -21.50 -23.27
N HIS A 328 -2.85 -22.22 -22.48
CA HIS A 328 -4.30 -22.21 -22.60
C HIS A 328 -4.91 -20.86 -22.20
N LEU A 329 -4.39 -20.24 -21.13
CA LEU A 329 -4.78 -18.90 -20.70
C LEU A 329 -4.52 -17.86 -21.79
N LYS A 330 -3.41 -18.01 -22.52
CA LYS A 330 -3.09 -17.16 -23.68
C LYS A 330 -4.12 -17.35 -24.79
N GLU A 331 -4.42 -18.59 -25.19
CA GLU A 331 -5.41 -18.89 -26.21
C GLU A 331 -6.80 -18.35 -25.83
N LEU A 332 -7.17 -18.46 -24.54
CA LEU A 332 -8.43 -17.96 -24.03
C LEU A 332 -8.51 -16.43 -24.14
N GLY A 333 -7.43 -15.72 -23.81
CA GLY A 333 -7.33 -14.27 -23.99
C GLY A 333 -7.40 -13.83 -25.46
N GLU A 334 -6.87 -14.64 -26.38
CA GLU A 334 -6.98 -14.41 -27.83
C GLU A 334 -8.40 -14.70 -28.36
N LYS A 335 -9.10 -15.69 -27.79
CA LYS A 335 -10.48 -16.06 -28.15
C LYS A 335 -11.54 -15.10 -27.60
N LEU A 336 -11.24 -14.43 -26.48
CA LEU A 336 -12.15 -13.51 -25.79
C LEU A 336 -11.56 -12.08 -25.75
N PRO A 337 -11.27 -11.45 -26.90
CA PRO A 337 -10.66 -10.14 -26.92
C PRO A 337 -11.63 -9.09 -26.39
N GLY A 338 -11.29 -8.46 -25.27
CA GLY A 338 -12.09 -7.40 -24.65
C GLY A 338 -13.29 -7.88 -23.83
N ASP A 339 -13.61 -9.19 -23.85
CA ASP A 339 -14.61 -9.79 -22.95
C ASP A 339 -13.94 -10.27 -21.66
N THR A 340 -13.59 -9.29 -20.82
CA THR A 340 -12.89 -9.52 -19.55
C THR A 340 -13.70 -10.35 -18.56
N LYS A 341 -15.03 -10.29 -18.63
CA LYS A 341 -15.93 -11.06 -17.77
C LYS A 341 -15.89 -12.54 -18.12
N ALA A 342 -16.11 -12.89 -19.39
CA ALA A 342 -16.07 -14.29 -19.82
C ALA A 342 -14.68 -14.90 -19.61
N LEU A 343 -13.62 -14.13 -19.90
CA LEU A 343 -12.24 -14.55 -19.65
C LEU A 343 -12.03 -14.91 -18.17
N ARG A 344 -12.54 -14.09 -17.25
CA ARG A 344 -12.44 -14.34 -15.81
C ARG A 344 -13.20 -15.58 -15.36
N GLU A 345 -14.43 -15.75 -15.83
CA GLU A 345 -15.26 -16.92 -15.47
C GLU A 345 -14.60 -18.23 -15.90
N GLU A 346 -13.97 -18.26 -17.07
CA GLU A 346 -13.23 -19.43 -17.54
C GLU A 346 -11.94 -19.67 -16.74
N ILE A 347 -11.19 -18.62 -16.39
CA ILE A 347 -10.01 -18.74 -15.50
C ILE A 347 -10.41 -19.28 -14.12
N GLU A 348 -11.53 -18.80 -13.57
CA GLU A 348 -12.04 -19.21 -12.26
C GLU A 348 -12.48 -20.68 -12.26
N LYS A 349 -13.12 -21.14 -13.34
CA LYS A 349 -13.45 -22.57 -13.53
C LYS A 349 -12.19 -23.41 -13.52
N LEU A 350 -11.14 -22.99 -14.25
CA LEU A 350 -9.86 -23.70 -14.28
C LEU A 350 -9.20 -23.75 -12.91
N ARG A 351 -9.18 -22.64 -12.16
CA ARG A 351 -8.64 -22.59 -10.79
C ARG A 351 -9.40 -23.51 -9.84
N THR A 352 -10.72 -23.51 -9.92
CA THR A 352 -11.57 -24.41 -9.12
C THR A 352 -11.31 -25.88 -9.45
N GLN A 353 -11.20 -26.22 -10.74
CA GLN A 353 -10.86 -27.58 -11.18
C GLN A 353 -9.46 -28.02 -10.75
N ASP A 354 -8.50 -27.09 -10.71
CA ASP A 354 -7.13 -27.35 -10.25
C ASP A 354 -7.02 -27.44 -8.71
N GLY A 355 -8.12 -27.23 -7.98
CA GLY A 355 -8.16 -27.30 -6.53
C GLY A 355 -7.47 -26.10 -5.85
N GLU A 356 -7.69 -24.89 -6.36
CA GLU A 356 -7.19 -23.66 -5.74
C GLU A 356 -7.57 -23.57 -4.25
N LYS A 357 -6.59 -23.28 -3.40
CA LYS A 357 -6.80 -23.02 -1.98
C LYS A 357 -6.53 -21.56 -1.68
N THR A 358 -7.57 -20.86 -1.25
CA THR A 358 -7.52 -19.43 -0.94
C THR A 358 -6.95 -19.18 0.46
N PRO A 359 -6.09 -18.16 0.66
CA PRO A 359 -5.69 -17.78 2.01
C PRO A 359 -6.89 -17.24 2.80
N PRO A 360 -6.95 -17.51 4.11
CA PRO A 360 -8.00 -16.98 4.97
C PRO A 360 -7.72 -15.52 5.39
N LEU A 361 -8.78 -14.76 5.70
CA LEU A 361 -8.68 -13.33 6.11
C LEU A 361 -7.68 -13.09 7.24
N TRP A 362 -7.60 -13.98 8.24
CA TRP A 362 -6.72 -13.79 9.39
C TRP A 362 -5.24 -13.67 9.00
N ARG A 363 -4.83 -14.15 7.81
CA ARG A 363 -3.47 -13.90 7.29
C ARG A 363 -3.20 -12.41 7.15
N ILE A 364 -4.16 -11.59 6.70
CA ILE A 364 -3.96 -10.13 6.60
C ILE A 364 -3.65 -9.57 7.99
N ILE A 365 -4.35 -10.07 9.01
CA ILE A 365 -4.17 -9.60 10.37
C ILE A 365 -2.82 -10.08 10.94
N ASP A 366 -2.29 -11.24 10.53
CA ASP A 366 -0.91 -11.64 10.86
C ASP A 366 0.12 -10.64 10.33
N HIS A 367 -0.08 -10.16 9.09
CA HIS A 367 0.78 -9.14 8.49
C HIS A 367 0.65 -7.81 9.25
N ILE A 368 -0.56 -7.40 9.62
CA ILE A 368 -0.80 -6.23 10.47
C ILE A 368 -0.08 -6.38 11.82
N ASP A 369 -0.25 -7.52 12.51
CA ASP A 369 0.41 -7.79 13.79
C ASP A 369 1.93 -7.70 13.67
N HIS A 370 2.49 -8.19 12.56
CA HIS A 370 3.93 -8.07 12.30
C HIS A 370 4.38 -6.62 12.12
N VAL A 371 3.65 -5.81 11.34
CA VAL A 371 3.95 -4.37 11.23
C VAL A 371 3.82 -3.69 12.59
N VAL A 372 2.77 -3.97 13.37
CA VAL A 372 2.57 -3.39 14.71
C VAL A 372 3.73 -3.77 15.64
N LYS A 373 4.20 -5.01 15.58
CA LYS A 373 5.34 -5.50 16.38
C LYS A 373 6.66 -4.83 16.01
N VAL A 374 6.91 -4.58 14.72
CA VAL A 374 8.21 -4.08 14.22
C VAL A 374 8.26 -2.55 14.14
N ALA A 375 7.19 -1.93 13.64
CA ALA A 375 7.08 -0.50 13.37
C ALA A 375 6.21 0.25 14.39
N GLY A 376 5.28 -0.43 15.08
CA GLY A 376 4.35 0.18 16.04
C GLY A 376 2.98 0.51 15.45
N ILE A 377 1.97 0.61 16.32
CA ILE A 377 0.55 0.81 15.93
C ILE A 377 0.30 2.12 15.18
N GLU A 378 1.13 3.14 15.38
CA GLU A 378 0.99 4.44 14.69
C GLU A 378 1.39 4.35 13.20
N HIS A 379 2.05 3.26 12.78
CA HIS A 379 2.68 3.11 11.46
C HIS A 379 2.03 2.05 10.57
N VAL A 380 0.83 1.58 10.91
CA VAL A 380 0.08 0.59 10.12
C VAL A 380 -1.27 1.15 9.66
N ALA A 381 -1.68 0.79 8.45
CA ALA A 381 -3.02 1.05 7.90
C ALA A 381 -3.40 -0.01 6.86
N LEU A 382 -4.58 0.10 6.26
CA LEU A 382 -5.06 -0.79 5.20
C LEU A 382 -4.76 -0.22 3.81
N GLY A 383 -4.18 -1.02 2.91
CA GLY A 383 -3.61 -0.58 1.63
C GLY A 383 -4.20 -1.16 0.35
N SER A 384 -5.16 -2.08 0.47
CA SER A 384 -6.07 -2.53 -0.59
C SER A 384 -6.97 -3.54 0.09
N VAL A 385 -8.22 -3.20 0.38
CA VAL A 385 -9.17 -4.16 0.99
C VAL A 385 -10.08 -4.75 -0.07
N PHE A 386 -10.26 -4.06 -1.20
CA PHE A 386 -11.35 -4.32 -2.14
C PHE A 386 -10.93 -4.89 -3.48
N GLU A 387 -9.68 -4.62 -3.89
CA GLU A 387 -9.11 -5.19 -5.10
C GLU A 387 -8.03 -6.21 -4.79
N GLY A 388 -8.08 -7.35 -5.47
CA GLY A 388 -7.16 -8.47 -5.25
C GLY A 388 -7.57 -9.40 -4.09
N SER A 389 -8.63 -9.07 -3.34
CA SER A 389 -9.17 -9.89 -2.25
C SER A 389 -10.10 -11.01 -2.74
N GLU A 390 -10.32 -11.16 -4.04
CA GLU A 390 -11.27 -12.16 -4.57
C GLU A 390 -10.78 -13.59 -4.36
N ALA A 391 -9.47 -13.75 -4.17
CA ALA A 391 -8.84 -14.95 -3.70
C ALA A 391 -8.94 -15.14 -2.17
N LEU A 392 -9.65 -14.29 -1.43
CA LEU A 392 -9.90 -14.40 0.01
C LEU A 392 -11.39 -14.70 0.28
N LYS A 393 -11.90 -15.73 -0.40
CA LYS A 393 -13.32 -16.15 -0.38
C LYS A 393 -13.83 -16.38 1.04
N GLU A 394 -12.96 -16.85 1.93
CA GLU A 394 -13.22 -17.03 3.37
C GLU A 394 -12.94 -15.73 4.14
N GLY A 395 -13.99 -14.91 4.30
CA GLY A 395 -13.99 -13.76 5.21
C GLY A 395 -13.75 -12.39 4.57
N LEU A 396 -13.20 -12.28 3.35
CA LEU A 396 -12.97 -11.00 2.66
C LEU A 396 -13.36 -11.00 1.18
N ALA A 397 -14.61 -11.39 0.89
CA ALA A 397 -15.17 -11.31 -0.46
C ALA A 397 -15.48 -9.85 -0.86
N GLY A 398 -14.46 -9.13 -1.32
CA GLY A 398 -14.52 -7.72 -1.70
C GLY A 398 -14.92 -6.81 -0.52
N SER A 399 -15.54 -5.68 -0.85
CA SER A 399 -15.81 -4.61 0.13
C SER A 399 -16.80 -4.92 1.22
N ALA A 400 -17.72 -5.85 0.97
CA ALA A 400 -18.62 -6.36 2.01
C ALA A 400 -17.88 -7.04 3.17
N GLY A 401 -16.63 -7.47 2.98
CA GLY A 401 -15.82 -8.11 4.00
C GLY A 401 -15.08 -7.14 4.93
N ALA A 402 -15.05 -5.83 4.65
CA ALA A 402 -14.30 -4.86 5.47
C ALA A 402 -14.59 -4.95 6.98
N PRO A 403 -15.85 -5.13 7.44
CA PRO A 403 -16.15 -5.27 8.86
C PRO A 403 -15.51 -6.49 9.52
N ASN A 404 -15.18 -7.53 8.75
CA ASN A 404 -14.54 -8.74 9.28
C ASN A 404 -13.08 -8.49 9.68
N ILE A 405 -12.40 -7.51 9.08
CA ILE A 405 -11.07 -7.06 9.52
C ILE A 405 -11.17 -6.48 10.92
N THR A 406 -12.14 -5.57 11.13
CA THR A 406 -12.39 -4.95 12.44
C THR A 406 -12.76 -6.00 13.50
N LEU A 407 -13.60 -6.97 13.13
CA LEU A 407 -13.97 -8.07 14.01
C LEU A 407 -12.77 -8.93 14.41
N GLU A 408 -11.89 -9.24 13.46
CA GLU A 408 -10.69 -10.04 13.74
C GLU A 408 -9.69 -9.26 14.61
N LEU A 409 -9.51 -7.96 14.39
CA LEU A 409 -8.70 -7.10 15.28
C LEU A 409 -9.26 -7.09 16.71
N ILE A 410 -10.58 -7.03 16.87
CA ILE A 410 -11.25 -7.13 18.19
C ILE A 410 -10.93 -8.47 18.85
N ARG A 411 -11.02 -9.57 18.10
CA ARG A 411 -10.73 -10.93 18.62
C ARG A 411 -9.27 -11.08 19.06
N ARG A 412 -8.35 -10.39 18.38
CA ARG A 412 -6.92 -10.34 18.75
C ARG A 412 -6.60 -9.38 19.90
N GLY A 413 -7.61 -8.70 20.45
CA GLY A 413 -7.46 -7.87 21.64
C GLY A 413 -7.01 -6.44 21.37
N TYR A 414 -7.09 -5.96 20.12
CA TYR A 414 -6.82 -4.55 19.83
C TYR A 414 -7.79 -3.63 20.57
N SER A 415 -7.27 -2.51 21.08
CA SER A 415 -8.08 -1.49 21.73
C SER A 415 -8.93 -0.73 20.70
N ASP A 416 -10.04 -0.11 21.15
CA ASP A 416 -10.86 0.76 20.30
C ASP A 416 -10.01 1.88 19.65
N ALA A 417 -9.05 2.44 20.41
CA ALA A 417 -8.18 3.50 19.92
C ALA A 417 -7.24 3.01 18.82
N ASP A 418 -6.67 1.82 18.98
CA ASP A 418 -5.73 1.24 18.01
C ASP A 418 -6.42 0.83 16.72
N ILE A 419 -7.64 0.29 16.83
CA ILE A 419 -8.48 0.01 15.66
C ILE A 419 -8.78 1.31 14.90
N LEU A 420 -9.21 2.39 15.58
CA LEU A 420 -9.51 3.66 14.91
C LEU A 420 -8.28 4.31 14.27
N ARG A 421 -7.09 4.15 14.90
CA ARG A 421 -5.81 4.56 14.31
C ARG A 421 -5.54 3.79 13.02
N LEU A 422 -5.60 2.47 13.08
CA LEU A 422 -5.30 1.58 11.96
C LEU A 422 -6.27 1.81 10.78
N LEU A 423 -7.56 1.93 11.06
CA LEU A 423 -8.57 2.09 10.00
C LEU A 423 -8.37 3.38 9.21
N GLY A 424 -7.79 4.43 9.79
CA GLY A 424 -7.29 5.58 9.01
C GLY A 424 -6.89 6.81 9.78
N GLY A 425 -6.98 6.81 11.11
CA GLY A 425 -6.38 7.86 11.95
C GLY A 425 -4.88 8.06 11.67
N ASN A 426 -4.16 6.97 11.42
CA ASN A 426 -2.73 7.01 11.07
C ASN A 426 -2.48 7.66 9.70
N PHE A 427 -3.37 7.45 8.72
CA PHE A 427 -3.27 8.12 7.43
C PHE A 427 -3.49 9.62 7.57
N VAL A 428 -4.53 10.04 8.31
CA VAL A 428 -4.79 11.46 8.57
C VAL A 428 -3.60 12.12 9.27
N ARG A 429 -3.00 11.45 10.27
CA ARG A 429 -1.78 11.92 10.95
C ARG A 429 -0.65 12.17 9.96
N VAL A 430 -0.34 11.21 9.09
CA VAL A 430 0.75 11.35 8.12
C VAL A 430 0.49 12.45 7.11
N LEU A 431 -0.76 12.60 6.64
CA LEU A 431 -1.15 13.69 5.76
C LEU A 431 -0.98 15.06 6.45
N GLU A 432 -1.41 15.20 7.70
CA GLU A 432 -1.23 16.43 8.49
C GLU A 432 0.25 16.76 8.71
N GLN A 433 1.10 15.76 8.94
CA GLN A 433 2.54 15.95 9.10
C GLN A 433 3.23 16.39 7.80
N ALA A 434 2.82 15.83 6.66
CA ALA A 434 3.32 16.26 5.36
C ALA A 434 2.91 17.71 5.02
N GLU A 435 1.67 18.08 5.34
CA GLU A 435 1.18 19.46 5.21
C GLU A 435 1.93 20.43 6.13
N ALA A 436 2.18 20.03 7.38
CA ALA A 436 2.94 20.82 8.33
C ALA A 436 4.38 21.04 7.88
N TYR A 437 5.04 20.00 7.35
CA TYR A 437 6.38 20.11 6.78
C TYR A 437 6.39 21.10 5.61
N ALA A 438 5.46 20.96 4.66
CA ALA A 438 5.35 21.86 3.51
C ALA A 438 5.13 23.31 3.95
N ALA A 439 4.23 23.56 4.90
CA ALA A 439 3.97 24.89 5.44
C ALA A 439 5.22 25.50 6.13
N ALA A 440 6.00 24.69 6.84
CA ALA A 440 7.23 25.13 7.50
C ALA A 440 8.36 25.49 6.53
N THR A 441 8.27 25.12 5.24
CA THR A 441 9.24 25.56 4.23
C THR A 441 9.07 27.04 3.85
N GLU A 442 7.94 27.67 4.20
CA GLU A 442 7.58 29.05 3.81
C GLU A 442 7.66 29.31 2.29
N THR A 443 7.57 28.25 1.48
CA THR A 443 7.65 28.35 0.02
C THR A 443 6.28 28.44 -0.64
N THR A 444 6.22 29.16 -1.76
CA THR A 444 5.07 29.17 -2.65
C THR A 444 5.11 27.96 -3.58
N LEU A 445 3.94 27.49 -4.03
CA LEU A 445 3.86 26.28 -4.85
C LEU A 445 4.73 26.36 -6.12
N SER A 446 4.68 27.46 -6.87
CA SER A 446 5.46 27.60 -8.11
C SER A 446 6.56 28.65 -8.09
N GLY A 447 6.46 29.70 -7.27
CA GLY A 447 7.46 30.77 -7.27
C GLY A 447 8.83 30.25 -6.86
N ASP A 448 8.86 29.29 -5.93
CA ASP A 448 10.08 28.70 -5.38
C ASP A 448 10.33 27.27 -5.89
N GLY A 449 9.47 26.77 -6.78
CA GLY A 449 9.59 25.42 -7.33
C GLY A 449 10.56 25.37 -8.49
N SER A 450 11.48 24.40 -8.48
CA SER A 450 12.41 24.18 -9.59
C SER A 450 11.67 23.86 -10.89
N THR A 451 12.10 24.44 -12.01
CA THR A 451 11.59 24.11 -13.36
C THR A 451 12.37 22.97 -14.02
N GLN A 452 13.22 22.27 -13.26
CA GLN A 452 14.05 21.19 -13.76
C GLN A 452 13.23 20.11 -14.47
N GLN A 453 13.76 19.67 -15.61
CA GLN A 453 13.29 18.55 -16.40
C GLN A 453 14.52 17.79 -16.89
N LEU A 454 14.44 16.48 -17.07
CA LEU A 454 15.53 15.74 -17.72
C LEU A 454 15.59 16.13 -19.21
N SER A 455 16.77 16.56 -19.65
CA SER A 455 17.05 16.84 -21.06
C SER A 455 17.27 15.56 -21.86
N THR A 456 17.15 15.64 -23.18
CA THR A 456 17.47 14.51 -24.08
C THR A 456 18.90 14.00 -23.87
N ALA A 457 19.87 14.90 -23.64
CA ALA A 457 21.26 14.52 -23.39
C ALA A 457 21.40 13.70 -22.09
N GLU A 458 20.76 14.13 -21.00
CA GLU A 458 20.75 13.37 -19.75
C GLU A 458 20.09 12.00 -19.92
N LEU A 459 19.03 11.92 -20.74
CA LEU A 459 18.34 10.65 -21.06
C LEU A 459 19.21 9.71 -21.90
N ASP A 460 19.97 10.24 -22.86
CA ASP A 460 20.88 9.46 -23.72
C ASP A 460 22.09 8.91 -22.92
N GLU A 461 22.50 9.61 -21.86
CA GLU A 461 23.55 9.16 -20.93
C GLU A 461 23.06 8.08 -19.95
N LEU A 462 21.75 7.85 -19.85
CA LEU A 462 21.22 6.84 -18.95
C LEU A 462 21.65 5.44 -19.41
N PRO A 463 22.21 4.60 -18.51
CA PRO A 463 22.64 3.26 -18.88
C PRO A 463 21.46 2.47 -19.47
N LEU A 464 21.66 1.94 -20.69
CA LEU A 464 20.73 1.04 -21.37
C LEU A 464 20.39 -0.17 -20.47
N PRO A 465 19.19 -0.77 -20.61
CA PRO A 465 18.83 -1.93 -19.80
C PRO A 465 19.83 -3.04 -20.07
N THR A 466 20.59 -3.43 -19.06
CA THR A 466 21.27 -4.72 -19.06
C THR A 466 20.20 -5.78 -18.78
N PRO A 467 20.07 -6.82 -19.61
CA PRO A 467 19.19 -7.94 -19.30
C PRO A 467 19.63 -8.51 -17.95
N LEU A 468 18.69 -8.68 -17.01
CA LEU A 468 18.99 -9.47 -15.82
C LEU A 468 19.40 -10.86 -16.30
N SER A 469 20.58 -11.34 -15.86
CA SER A 469 20.85 -12.76 -15.95
C SER A 469 19.73 -13.48 -15.20
N PRO A 470 19.12 -14.53 -15.77
CA PRO A 470 18.08 -15.27 -15.05
C PRO A 470 18.67 -15.68 -13.71
N ILE A 471 18.01 -15.28 -12.62
CA ILE A 471 18.32 -15.83 -11.30
C ILE A 471 18.09 -17.34 -11.47
N PRO A 472 19.13 -18.19 -11.33
CA PRO A 472 18.89 -19.62 -11.33
C PRO A 472 17.88 -19.86 -10.21
N LEU A 473 16.76 -20.49 -10.54
CA LEU A 473 15.91 -21.12 -9.54
C LEU A 473 16.81 -22.13 -8.83
N SER A 474 17.46 -21.72 -7.74
CA SER A 474 18.18 -22.66 -6.91
C SER A 474 17.16 -23.69 -6.46
N PRO A 475 17.36 -25.00 -6.73
CA PRO A 475 16.54 -26.01 -6.10
C PRO A 475 16.59 -25.79 -4.59
N PRO A 476 15.53 -26.14 -3.83
CA PRO A 476 15.52 -25.96 -2.39
C PRO A 476 16.79 -26.57 -1.83
N SER A 477 17.65 -25.71 -1.28
CA SER A 477 18.87 -26.17 -0.63
C SER A 477 18.41 -27.00 0.55
N THR A 478 18.85 -28.26 0.57
CA THR A 478 18.70 -29.15 1.72
C THR A 478 19.08 -28.37 2.98
N PRO A 479 18.30 -28.40 4.07
CA PRO A 479 18.63 -27.62 5.25
C PRO A 479 19.97 -28.10 5.79
N LEU A 480 21.01 -27.30 5.59
CA LEU A 480 22.26 -27.44 6.32
C LEU A 480 21.98 -27.02 7.76
N LEU A 481 21.56 -27.99 8.58
CA LEU A 481 21.73 -27.90 10.03
C LEU A 481 23.22 -27.72 10.31
N PRO A 482 23.66 -26.65 11.00
CA PRO A 482 25.00 -26.62 11.53
C PRO A 482 25.03 -27.51 12.77
N THR A 483 25.37 -28.79 12.57
CA THR A 483 25.84 -29.67 13.64
C THR A 483 27.31 -29.35 13.94
N SER A 484 27.59 -28.18 14.50
CA SER A 484 28.79 -28.02 15.33
C SER A 484 28.59 -26.90 16.33
N ARG A 485 28.82 -27.24 17.60
CA ARG A 485 28.89 -26.28 18.72
C ARG A 485 30.13 -25.40 18.52
N GLY A 486 30.00 -24.31 17.77
CA GLY A 486 30.97 -23.22 17.72
C GLY A 486 30.26 -21.92 18.08
N ARG A 487 30.65 -21.28 19.19
CA ARG A 487 30.20 -19.92 19.50
C ARG A 487 30.65 -18.99 18.37
N VAL A 488 29.71 -18.44 17.62
CA VAL A 488 29.97 -17.25 16.80
C VAL A 488 29.85 -16.05 17.73
N SER A 489 30.99 -15.52 18.17
CA SER A 489 31.04 -14.21 18.84
C SER A 489 30.94 -13.13 17.78
N TRP A 490 29.85 -12.35 17.81
CA TRP A 490 29.81 -11.07 17.12
C TRP A 490 30.66 -10.08 17.92
N GLU A 491 31.87 -9.79 17.45
CA GLU A 491 32.60 -8.62 17.92
C GLU A 491 31.82 -7.37 17.48
N ILE A 492 31.20 -6.72 18.46
CA ILE A 492 30.68 -5.37 18.32
C ILE A 492 31.89 -4.47 18.08
N VAL A 493 32.05 -3.96 16.87
CA VAL A 493 32.95 -2.83 16.62
C VAL A 493 32.27 -1.59 17.19
N PRO A 494 32.80 -0.97 18.27
CA PRO A 494 32.22 0.28 18.75
C PRO A 494 32.45 1.38 17.71
N LEU A 495 31.39 2.12 17.40
CA LEU A 495 31.46 3.32 16.57
C LEU A 495 32.47 4.33 17.17
N PRO A 496 33.22 5.08 16.34
CA PRO A 496 34.10 6.13 16.83
C PRO A 496 33.30 7.17 17.62
N SER A 497 33.80 7.52 18.81
CA SER A 497 33.16 8.51 19.67
C SER A 497 33.04 9.86 18.94
N PRO A 498 31.90 10.57 19.07
CA PRO A 498 31.74 11.88 18.46
C PRO A 498 32.74 12.88 19.07
N PRO A 499 33.22 13.89 18.32
CA PRO A 499 34.13 14.88 18.84
C PRO A 499 33.48 15.66 19.98
N LEU A 500 34.22 15.78 21.10
CA LEU A 500 33.83 16.53 22.29
C LEU A 500 33.47 17.98 21.89
N ARG A 501 32.17 18.31 21.97
CA ARG A 501 31.71 19.70 22.00
C ARG A 501 32.21 20.34 23.30
N THR A 502 33.18 21.25 23.19
CA THR A 502 33.53 22.16 24.28
C THR A 502 32.37 23.12 24.53
N VAL A 503 31.62 22.88 25.60
CA VAL A 503 30.62 23.83 26.13
C VAL A 503 31.36 24.89 26.96
N PRO A 504 31.14 26.20 26.76
CA PRO A 504 31.74 27.23 27.60
C PRO A 504 31.14 27.18 29.01
N ARG A 505 31.99 27.24 30.04
CA ARG A 505 31.60 27.31 31.45
C ARG A 505 30.72 28.54 31.74
N PRO A 506 29.63 28.44 32.49
CA PRO A 506 28.96 29.60 33.06
C PRO A 506 29.74 30.14 34.28
N SER A 507 29.80 31.45 34.39
CA SER A 507 30.45 32.21 35.45
C SER A 507 29.75 32.04 36.81
N LYS A 508 30.56 31.94 37.88
CA LYS A 508 30.15 31.89 39.28
C LYS A 508 29.25 33.07 39.68
N ALA A 509 28.09 32.78 40.28
CA ALA A 509 27.37 33.70 41.16
C ALA A 509 26.58 32.92 42.23
N GLY A 510 26.88 33.23 43.51
CA GLY A 510 25.97 33.14 44.68
C GLY A 510 25.53 31.76 45.17
N ALA A 511 26.14 31.28 46.27
CA ALA A 511 25.58 30.21 47.10
C ALA A 511 24.52 30.78 48.07
N PRO A 512 23.39 30.09 48.36
CA PRO A 512 22.55 30.39 49.50
C PRO A 512 23.02 29.64 50.76
N GLU A 513 22.93 30.31 51.92
CA GLU A 513 23.29 29.82 53.26
C GLU A 513 22.52 28.56 53.70
N PRO A 514 23.13 27.71 54.56
CA PRO A 514 22.45 26.56 55.15
C PRO A 514 21.58 26.97 56.36
N PRO A 515 20.51 26.20 56.68
CA PRO A 515 19.63 26.51 57.81
C PRO A 515 20.28 26.14 59.16
N PRO A 516 19.92 26.82 60.26
CA PRO A 516 20.49 26.53 61.58
C PRO A 516 19.87 25.28 62.20
N SER A 517 20.71 24.48 62.84
CA SER A 517 20.35 23.28 63.57
C SER A 517 20.27 23.53 65.08
N GLU A 518 19.23 22.93 65.68
CA GLU A 518 19.02 22.59 67.09
C GLU A 518 18.64 23.69 68.09
N LEU A 519 17.50 23.52 68.78
CA LEU A 519 17.50 23.02 70.16
C LEU A 519 16.09 22.71 70.70
N ARG A 520 16.13 21.81 71.68
CA ARG A 520 15.10 21.02 72.35
C ARG A 520 14.12 21.77 73.30
N LEU A 521 13.00 21.07 73.53
CA LEU A 521 12.30 20.79 74.81
C LEU A 521 11.23 21.74 75.41
N SER A 522 10.08 21.10 75.67
CA SER A 522 9.10 21.28 76.77
C SER A 522 8.23 22.54 76.73
N ARG A 523 6.95 22.53 77.08
CA ARG A 523 6.04 21.58 77.77
C ARG A 523 4.71 21.52 77.05
#